data_AF-A0AAD6NY74-F1
#
_entry.id   AF-A0AAD6NY74-F1
#
_cell.length_a   1.000
_cell.length_b   1.000
_cell.length_c   1.000
_cell.angle_alpha   90.00
_cell.angle_beta   90.00
_cell.angle_gamma   90.00
#
_symmetry.space_group_name_H-M   'P 1'
#
loop_
_entity.id
_entity.type
_entity.pdbx_description
1 polymer ?
#
loop_
_entity_poly.entity_id
_entity_poly.type
_entity_poly.pdbx_seq_one_letter_code
_entity_poly.pdbx_strand_id
1 'polypeptide(L)'
;MGNAVSPCFHQSSRSAVVKLIFWEGTTRILTGSNKHVAGEIMFQNPDKMVCHADSFFIGHPVPSLAIDEELMPGQTYFVLPLDRFASNVLSVSSLAGFSSSPNRAPINFGESPFQYMKGAEGRVLIKVVPEFITRLINRGGDQDQTGCTSPWQ
;
A
#
# COMPACT_ATOMS: atom_id res chain seq x y z
N MET A 1 7.26 -42.21 -31.62
CA MET A 1 6.01 -41.45 -31.82
C MET A 1 5.52 -41.03 -30.44
N GLY A 2 6.10 -39.94 -29.90
CA GLY A 2 5.91 -39.52 -28.50
C GLY A 2 4.99 -38.32 -28.43
N ASN A 3 3.88 -38.45 -27.70
CA ASN A 3 2.94 -37.36 -27.48
C ASN A 3 3.57 -36.36 -26.50
N ALA A 4 3.87 -35.15 -26.99
CA ALA A 4 4.18 -34.03 -26.13
C ALA A 4 2.88 -33.57 -25.47
N VAL A 5 2.68 -33.99 -24.22
CA VAL A 5 1.73 -33.34 -23.32
C VAL A 5 2.25 -31.94 -23.06
N SER A 6 1.69 -30.97 -23.77
CA SER A 6 1.88 -29.55 -23.43
C SER A 6 1.46 -29.39 -21.97
N PRO A 7 2.29 -28.83 -21.09
CA PRO A 7 1.79 -28.37 -19.82
C PRO A 7 0.87 -27.21 -20.18
N CYS A 8 -0.43 -27.46 -20.11
CA CYS A 8 -1.40 -26.41 -20.03
C CYS A 8 -0.92 -25.56 -18.84
N PHE A 9 -0.28 -24.44 -19.13
CA PHE A 9 -0.16 -23.37 -18.16
C PHE A 9 -1.60 -23.11 -17.79
N HIS A 10 -2.00 -23.64 -16.63
CA HIS A 10 -3.11 -23.10 -15.89
C HIS A 10 -2.67 -21.65 -15.70
N GLN A 11 -3.08 -20.78 -16.63
CA GLN A 11 -3.50 -19.45 -16.28
C GLN A 11 -4.46 -19.72 -15.14
N SER A 12 -3.92 -19.75 -13.91
CA SER A 12 -4.72 -19.54 -12.72
C SER A 12 -5.60 -18.41 -13.14
N SER A 13 -6.88 -18.68 -13.25
CA SER A 13 -7.91 -17.68 -13.34
C SER A 13 -7.58 -16.79 -12.17
N ARG A 14 -6.79 -15.74 -12.44
CA ARG A 14 -6.55 -14.64 -11.52
C ARG A 14 -7.94 -14.06 -11.49
N SER A 15 -8.77 -14.62 -10.61
CA SER A 15 -10.01 -14.02 -10.20
C SER A 15 -9.67 -12.55 -10.06
N ALA A 16 -10.45 -11.70 -10.73
CA ALA A 16 -10.13 -10.30 -10.88
C ALA A 16 -10.20 -9.65 -9.48
N VAL A 17 -9.11 -9.81 -8.75
CA VAL A 17 -9.04 -9.60 -7.32
C VAL A 17 -8.29 -8.30 -7.13
N VAL A 18 -8.97 -7.32 -6.55
CA VAL A 18 -8.35 -6.06 -6.15
C VAL A 18 -8.17 -6.09 -4.65
N LYS A 19 -6.96 -5.84 -4.18
CA LYS A 19 -6.66 -5.76 -2.75
C LYS A 19 -6.69 -4.31 -2.30
N LEU A 20 -7.54 -3.99 -1.34
CA LEU A 20 -7.58 -2.70 -0.67
C LEU A 20 -6.97 -2.83 0.72
N ILE A 21 -5.95 -2.01 1.02
CA ILE A 21 -5.36 -1.90 2.36
C ILE A 21 -5.80 -0.55 2.92
N PHE A 22 -6.60 -0.61 3.96
CA PHE A 22 -7.13 0.56 4.64
C PHE A 22 -6.13 1.06 5.67
N TRP A 23 -6.04 2.38 5.81
CA TRP A 23 -5.20 3.03 6.82
C TRP A 23 -5.53 2.57 8.25
N GLU A 24 -6.73 2.06 8.50
CA GLU A 24 -7.10 1.43 9.78
C GLU A 24 -6.42 0.07 10.05
N GLY A 25 -5.53 -0.41 9.18
CA GLY A 25 -4.89 -1.72 9.30
C GLY A 25 -5.73 -2.89 8.79
N THR A 26 -6.93 -2.61 8.26
CA THR A 26 -7.79 -3.64 7.69
C THR A 26 -7.49 -3.85 6.20
N THR A 27 -7.71 -5.07 5.71
CA THR A 27 -7.59 -5.39 4.29
C THR A 27 -8.92 -5.90 3.77
N ARG A 28 -9.38 -5.36 2.64
CA ARG A 28 -10.57 -5.84 1.93
C ARG A 28 -10.16 -6.37 0.57
N ILE A 29 -10.73 -7.52 0.21
CA ILE A 29 -10.52 -8.15 -1.10
C ILE A 29 -11.80 -7.93 -1.91
N LEU A 30 -11.69 -7.23 -3.02
CA LEU A 30 -12.79 -7.13 -3.99
C LEU A 30 -12.65 -8.28 -4.98
N THR A 31 -13.74 -9.01 -5.18
CA THR A 31 -13.81 -10.14 -6.12
C THR A 31 -15.02 -9.95 -7.03
N GLY A 32 -14.90 -10.43 -8.26
CA GLY A 32 -15.98 -10.38 -9.24
C GLY A 32 -15.45 -10.03 -10.63
N SER A 33 -16.29 -10.22 -11.64
CA SER A 33 -16.00 -9.85 -13.02
C SER A 33 -16.27 -8.37 -13.34
N ASN A 34 -16.89 -7.64 -12.40
CA ASN A 34 -17.24 -6.25 -12.59
C ASN A 34 -16.01 -5.35 -12.38
N LYS A 35 -15.95 -4.29 -13.18
CA LYS A 35 -14.95 -3.23 -13.02
C LYS A 35 -15.28 -2.44 -11.76
N HIS A 36 -14.30 -2.34 -10.86
CA HIS A 36 -14.39 -1.46 -9.70
C HIS A 36 -13.79 -0.12 -10.03
N VAL A 37 -14.46 0.95 -9.66
CA VAL A 37 -13.98 2.32 -9.89
C VAL A 37 -13.56 2.93 -8.56
N ALA A 38 -12.49 3.71 -8.53
CA ALA A 38 -12.00 4.37 -7.33
C ALA A 38 -13.09 5.20 -6.63
N GLY A 39 -13.94 5.88 -7.41
CA GLY A 39 -15.10 6.63 -6.92
C GLY A 39 -16.09 5.80 -6.09
N GLU A 40 -16.28 4.51 -6.40
CA GLU A 40 -17.13 3.61 -5.60
C GLU A 40 -16.57 3.45 -4.18
N ILE A 41 -15.25 3.29 -4.08
CA ILE A 41 -14.55 3.09 -2.81
C ILE A 41 -14.50 4.38 -2.01
N MET A 42 -14.23 5.51 -2.68
CA MET A 42 -14.25 6.85 -2.09
C MET A 42 -15.65 7.24 -1.60
N PHE A 43 -16.70 6.88 -2.34
CA PHE A 43 -18.09 7.14 -1.91
C PHE A 43 -18.45 6.36 -0.63
N GLN A 44 -18.00 5.10 -0.52
CA GLN A 44 -18.20 4.30 0.70
C GLN A 44 -17.33 4.77 1.88
N ASN A 45 -16.26 5.51 1.63
CA ASN A 45 -15.29 5.94 2.61
C ASN A 45 -15.04 7.45 2.46
N PRO A 46 -15.95 8.30 2.98
CA PRO A 46 -15.78 9.74 2.90
C PRO A 46 -14.45 10.16 3.56
N ASP A 47 -13.89 11.27 3.07
CA ASP A 47 -12.61 11.83 3.52
C ASP A 47 -11.38 10.93 3.30
N LYS A 48 -11.51 9.89 2.47
CA LYS A 48 -10.39 9.03 2.06
C LYS A 48 -10.16 9.09 0.55
N MET A 49 -8.88 8.94 0.19
CA MET A 49 -8.43 8.74 -1.19
C MET A 49 -7.97 7.30 -1.41
N VAL A 50 -7.91 6.92 -2.68
CA VAL A 50 -7.45 5.62 -3.15
C VAL A 50 -6.17 5.83 -3.93
N CYS A 51 -5.11 5.12 -3.59
CA CYS A 51 -3.80 5.23 -4.23
C CYS A 51 -3.30 3.87 -4.68
N HIS A 52 -2.74 3.77 -5.89
CA HIS A 52 -2.07 2.54 -6.33
C HIS A 52 -0.81 2.29 -5.48
N ALA A 53 -0.64 1.07 -4.98
CA ALA A 53 0.39 0.77 -3.98
C ALA A 53 1.82 1.04 -4.46
N ASP A 54 2.08 0.84 -5.76
CA ASP A 54 3.40 1.04 -6.39
C ASP A 54 3.70 2.49 -6.83
N SER A 55 2.81 3.45 -6.56
CA SER A 55 2.91 4.80 -7.14
C SER A 55 3.47 5.86 -6.19
N PHE A 56 4.01 5.47 -5.04
CA PHE A 56 4.53 6.40 -4.03
C PHE A 56 6.00 6.75 -4.28
N PHE A 57 6.27 8.02 -4.55
CA PHE A 57 7.61 8.54 -4.82
C PHE A 57 7.93 9.75 -3.96
N ILE A 58 9.09 9.74 -3.30
CA ILE A 58 9.53 10.89 -2.51
C ILE A 58 9.75 12.10 -3.44
N GLY A 59 9.28 13.26 -3.01
CA GLY A 59 9.34 14.52 -3.77
C GLY A 59 8.27 14.67 -4.85
N HIS A 60 7.31 13.73 -4.95
CA HIS A 60 6.22 13.77 -5.93
C HIS A 60 4.87 13.94 -5.24
N PRO A 61 3.82 14.39 -5.96
CA PRO A 61 2.48 14.43 -5.41
C PRO A 61 2.01 13.07 -4.90
N VAL A 62 1.15 13.06 -3.87
CA VAL A 62 0.52 11.82 -3.40
C VAL A 62 -0.36 11.26 -4.54
N PRO A 63 -0.19 9.98 -4.93
CA PRO A 63 -0.77 9.42 -6.16
C PRO A 63 -2.24 8.99 -5.95
N SER A 64 -3.13 9.95 -5.63
CA SER A 64 -4.57 9.68 -5.58
C SER A 64 -5.11 9.40 -6.97
N LEU A 65 -5.93 8.36 -7.09
CA LEU A 65 -6.74 8.12 -8.27
C LEU A 65 -7.87 9.15 -8.37
N ALA A 66 -8.29 9.46 -9.59
CA ALA A 66 -9.51 10.18 -9.90
C ALA A 66 -10.75 9.28 -9.69
N ILE A 67 -11.90 9.92 -9.53
CA ILE A 67 -13.18 9.26 -9.20
C ILE A 67 -13.61 8.25 -10.28
N ASP A 68 -13.23 8.49 -11.54
CA ASP A 68 -13.56 7.68 -12.70
C ASP A 68 -12.50 6.64 -13.07
N GLU A 69 -11.36 6.59 -12.35
CA GLU A 69 -10.31 5.61 -12.62
C GLU A 69 -10.70 4.19 -12.14
N GLU A 70 -10.49 3.21 -13.01
CA GLU A 70 -10.75 1.80 -12.73
C GLU A 70 -9.60 1.16 -11.93
N LEU A 71 -9.96 0.35 -10.93
CA LEU A 71 -9.04 -0.48 -10.17
C LEU A 71 -8.67 -1.70 -11.02
N MET A 72 -7.37 -1.87 -11.24
CA MET A 72 -6.83 -2.93 -12.08
C MET A 72 -6.85 -4.28 -11.33
N PRO A 73 -7.39 -5.35 -11.95
CA PRO A 73 -7.33 -6.69 -11.40
C PRO A 73 -5.93 -7.14 -11.05
N GLY A 74 -5.77 -7.78 -9.89
CA GLY A 74 -4.49 -8.27 -9.39
C GLY A 74 -3.60 -7.21 -8.74
N GLN A 75 -4.03 -5.94 -8.72
CA GLN A 75 -3.29 -4.85 -8.10
C GLN A 75 -3.74 -4.58 -6.66
N THR A 76 -2.85 -3.92 -5.92
CA THR A 76 -3.08 -3.47 -4.54
C THR A 76 -3.21 -1.96 -4.50
N TYR A 77 -4.15 -1.48 -3.70
CA TYR A 77 -4.40 -0.06 -3.49
C TYR A 77 -4.48 0.25 -2.00
N PHE A 78 -3.97 1.41 -1.61
CA PHE A 78 -4.14 1.96 -0.28
C PHE A 78 -5.36 2.88 -0.23
N VAL A 79 -6.14 2.78 0.84
CA VAL A 79 -7.23 3.70 1.15
C VAL A 79 -6.79 4.55 2.34
N LEU A 80 -6.50 5.83 2.08
CA LEU A 80 -5.77 6.72 3.00
C LEU A 80 -6.61 7.96 3.33
N PRO A 81 -6.59 8.47 4.58
CA PRO A 81 -7.27 9.72 4.93
C PRO A 81 -6.64 10.92 4.22
N LEU A 82 -7.48 11.87 3.82
CA LEU A 82 -7.04 13.10 3.14
C LEU A 82 -6.29 14.06 4.08
N ASP A 83 -6.61 14.06 5.36
CA ASP A 83 -6.10 15.01 6.37
C ASP A 83 -4.70 14.65 6.92
N ARG A 84 -4.18 13.46 6.58
CA ARG A 84 -2.89 12.96 7.10
C ARG A 84 -1.67 13.52 6.38
N PHE A 85 -1.86 14.11 5.21
CA PHE A 85 -0.79 14.64 4.38
C PHE A 85 -0.80 16.17 4.42
N ALA A 86 0.03 16.74 5.31
CA ALA A 86 0.14 18.21 5.47
C ALA A 86 0.62 18.94 4.20
N SER A 87 1.22 18.21 3.27
CA SER A 87 1.64 18.70 1.96
C SER A 87 1.12 17.75 0.88
N ASN A 88 0.76 18.31 -0.27
CA ASN A 88 0.42 17.52 -1.46
C ASN A 88 1.63 16.69 -1.96
N VAL A 89 2.85 17.05 -1.56
CA VAL A 89 4.07 16.33 -1.93
C VAL A 89 4.42 15.28 -0.87
N LEU A 90 4.66 14.05 -1.32
CA LEU A 90 5.14 12.94 -0.52
C LEU A 90 6.61 13.18 -0.11
N SER A 91 6.82 13.66 1.10
CA SER A 91 8.15 13.81 1.69
C SER A 91 8.47 12.64 2.63
N VAL A 92 9.71 12.57 3.14
CA VAL A 92 10.07 11.58 4.17
C VAL A 92 9.27 11.80 5.45
N SER A 93 8.94 13.05 5.82
CA SER A 93 8.08 13.32 6.98
C SER A 93 6.62 12.96 6.73
N SER A 94 6.14 13.04 5.48
CA SER A 94 4.80 12.57 5.10
C SER A 94 4.59 11.07 5.39
N LEU A 95 5.68 10.28 5.48
CA LEU A 95 5.62 8.86 5.83
C LEU A 95 5.04 8.61 7.23
N ALA A 96 5.19 9.57 8.14
CA ALA A 96 4.58 9.49 9.48
C ALA A 96 3.04 9.47 9.41
N GLY A 97 2.45 10.07 8.37
CA GLY A 97 1.00 10.10 8.17
C GLY A 97 0.38 8.74 7.86
N PHE A 98 1.15 7.76 7.41
CA PHE A 98 0.66 6.39 7.18
C PHE A 98 0.55 5.58 8.47
N SER A 99 1.12 6.04 9.57
CA SER A 99 1.02 5.33 10.84
C SER A 99 -0.34 5.55 11.47
N SER A 100 -1.07 4.46 11.68
CA SER A 100 -2.36 4.47 12.40
C SER A 100 -2.21 4.51 13.92
N SER A 101 -0.99 4.32 14.44
CA SER A 101 -0.75 4.21 15.87
C SER A 101 -0.87 5.55 16.59
N PRO A 102 -1.63 5.62 17.71
CA PRO A 102 -1.74 6.85 18.51
C PRO A 102 -0.40 7.22 19.18
N ASN A 103 0.44 6.23 19.45
CA ASN A 103 1.81 6.43 19.91
C ASN A 103 2.71 6.75 18.71
N ARG A 104 3.21 7.98 18.63
CA ARG A 104 4.20 8.41 17.63
C ARG A 104 5.58 7.81 17.93
N ALA A 105 5.68 6.49 17.84
CA ALA A 105 6.96 5.82 17.89
C ALA A 105 7.78 6.23 16.65
N PRO A 106 9.11 6.40 16.77
CA PRO A 106 9.98 6.65 15.63
C PRO A 106 9.74 5.61 14.54
N ILE A 107 9.69 6.05 13.28
CA ILE A 107 9.53 5.16 12.13
C ILE A 107 10.71 4.19 12.09
N ASN A 108 10.42 2.90 12.15
CA ASN A 108 11.43 1.87 11.92
C ASN A 108 11.49 1.58 10.41
N PHE A 109 12.56 2.02 9.76
CA PHE A 109 12.74 1.84 8.32
C PHE A 109 13.08 0.40 7.92
N GLY A 110 13.60 -0.43 8.84
CA GLY A 110 13.95 -1.83 8.61
C GLY A 110 14.82 -2.06 7.37
N GLU A 111 14.69 -3.24 6.75
CA GLU A 111 15.37 -3.58 5.50
C GLU A 111 14.64 -2.97 4.29
N SER A 112 15.35 -2.11 3.54
CA SER A 112 14.96 -1.49 2.26
C SER A 112 13.54 -0.88 2.17
N PRO A 113 13.26 0.25 2.85
CA PRO A 113 12.00 0.99 2.70
C PRO A 113 11.83 1.66 1.33
N PHE A 114 12.94 1.81 0.59
CA PHE A 114 12.99 2.56 -0.66
C PHE A 114 13.65 1.75 -1.78
N GLN A 115 13.16 1.96 -2.99
CA GLN A 115 13.74 1.48 -4.24
C GLN A 115 14.15 2.69 -5.10
N TYR A 116 15.40 2.67 -5.58
CA TYR A 116 15.93 3.73 -6.43
C TYR A 116 15.77 3.33 -7.90
N MET A 117 15.17 4.20 -8.70
CA MET A 117 14.92 3.95 -10.12
C MET A 117 15.42 5.12 -10.98
N LYS A 118 15.80 4.85 -12.22
CA LYS A 118 16.16 5.89 -13.18
C LYS A 118 14.88 6.46 -13.81
N GLY A 119 14.61 7.75 -13.60
CA GLY A 119 13.48 8.47 -14.19
C GLY A 119 13.74 8.90 -15.64
N ALA A 120 12.69 9.44 -16.28
CA ALA A 120 12.66 9.80 -17.70
C ALA A 120 13.76 10.80 -18.13
N GLU A 121 14.28 11.61 -17.20
CA GLU A 121 15.35 12.60 -17.46
C GLU A 121 16.72 12.18 -16.92
N GLY A 122 16.89 10.91 -16.54
CA GLY A 122 18.10 10.44 -15.87
C GLY A 122 18.20 10.85 -14.40
N ARG A 123 17.22 11.58 -13.87
CA ARG A 123 17.08 11.84 -12.42
C ARG A 123 16.72 10.56 -11.68
N VAL A 124 17.21 10.40 -10.45
CA VAL A 124 16.85 9.26 -9.59
C VAL A 124 15.47 9.49 -8.98
N LEU A 125 14.60 8.49 -9.08
CA LEU A 125 13.32 8.41 -8.39
C LEU A 125 13.48 7.53 -7.15
N ILE A 126 12.98 8.01 -6.01
CA ILE A 126 12.98 7.26 -4.75
C ILE A 126 11.56 6.74 -4.54
N LYS A 127 11.32 5.49 -4.96
CA LYS A 127 10.05 4.80 -4.75
C LYS A 127 9.96 4.28 -3.32
N VAL A 128 8.84 4.52 -2.66
CA VAL A 128 8.53 3.91 -1.37
C VAL A 128 7.94 2.53 -1.63
N VAL A 129 8.50 1.51 -0.99
CA VAL A 129 8.13 0.12 -1.22
C VAL A 129 6.75 -0.16 -0.59
N PRO A 130 5.78 -0.78 -1.29
CA PRO A 130 4.42 -1.04 -0.78
C PRO A 130 4.40 -1.79 0.56
N GLU A 131 5.30 -2.75 0.73
CA GLU A 131 5.45 -3.55 1.94
C GLU A 131 5.86 -2.68 3.13
N PHE A 132 6.66 -1.65 2.90
CA PHE A 132 7.01 -0.69 3.93
C PHE A 132 5.81 0.18 4.33
N ILE A 133 5.03 0.68 3.38
CA ILE A 133 3.79 1.44 3.67
C ILE A 133 2.79 0.57 4.44
N THR A 134 2.62 -0.69 4.03
CA THR A 134 1.75 -1.66 4.70
C THR A 134 2.19 -1.88 6.15
N ARG A 135 3.50 -1.99 6.41
CA ARG A 135 4.04 -2.09 7.78
C ARG A 135 3.74 -0.83 8.60
N LEU A 136 3.86 0.37 8.03
CA LEU A 136 3.54 1.62 8.73
C LEU A 136 2.07 1.65 9.17
N ILE A 137 1.17 1.24 8.29
CA ILE A 137 -0.27 1.15 8.54
C ILE A 137 -0.60 0.14 9.65
N ASN A 138 0.02 -1.05 9.61
CA ASN A 138 -0.30 -2.15 10.52
C ASN A 138 0.35 -2.03 11.91
N ARG A 139 1.36 -1.17 12.08
CA ARG A 139 2.12 -1.03 13.34
C ARG A 139 1.27 -0.60 14.55
N GLY A 140 0.05 -0.14 14.35
CA GLY A 140 -0.90 0.15 15.42
C GLY A 140 -1.37 -1.07 16.23
N GLY A 141 -1.16 -2.30 15.74
CA GLY A 141 -1.69 -3.53 16.34
C GLY A 141 -0.73 -4.35 17.22
N ASP A 142 0.60 -4.18 17.11
CA ASP A 142 1.58 -5.03 17.81
C ASP A 142 2.09 -4.41 19.13
N GLN A 143 1.18 -4.16 20.06
CA GLN A 143 1.52 -3.96 21.47
C GLN A 143 1.00 -5.16 22.28
N ASP A 144 1.79 -6.23 22.36
CA ASP A 144 1.95 -7.08 23.56
C ASP A 144 2.78 -8.33 23.24
N GLN A 145 4.11 -8.23 23.34
CA GLN A 145 5.00 -9.29 23.86
C GLN A 145 6.45 -8.78 23.92
N THR A 146 6.68 -7.82 24.81
CA THR A 146 8.01 -7.69 25.45
C THR A 146 7.80 -7.96 26.93
N GLY A 147 7.81 -9.25 27.27
CA GLY A 147 8.03 -9.67 28.65
C GLY A 147 9.40 -9.18 29.08
N CYS A 148 9.45 -8.10 29.85
CA CYS A 148 10.60 -7.78 30.68
C CYS A 148 10.78 -8.92 31.69
N THR A 149 11.63 -9.89 31.37
CA THR A 149 12.23 -10.74 32.40
C THR A 149 13.37 -9.95 33.03
N SER A 150 13.08 -9.28 34.15
CA SER A 150 14.11 -8.74 35.05
C SER A 150 14.85 -9.92 35.71
N PRO A 151 16.19 -9.99 35.66
CA PRO A 151 16.93 -10.91 36.50
C PRO A 151 17.33 -10.20 37.79
N TRP A 152 16.56 -10.44 38.85
CA TRP A 152 17.06 -10.26 40.22
C TRP A 152 16.54 -11.43 41.06
N GLN A 153 17.34 -12.49 41.12
CA GLN A 153 17.50 -13.39 42.26
C GLN A 153 18.80 -14.18 42.11
#